data_AF-A0A7C5HLD1-F1
#
_entry.id   AF-A0A7C5HLD1-F1
#
_cell.length_a   1.000
_cell.length_b   1.000
_cell.length_c   1.000
_cell.angle_alpha   90.00
_cell.angle_beta   90.00
_cell.angle_gamma   90.00
#
_symmetry.space_group_name_H-M   'P 1'
#
loop_
_entity.id
_entity.type
_entity.pdbx_description
1 polymer ?
#
loop_
_entity_poly.entity_id
_entity_poly.type
_entity_poly.pdbx_seq_one_letter_code
_entity_poly.pdbx_strand_id
1 'polypeptide(L)'
;MKWIVLRSVGQRIPQYGLPLDEAPVSLVTPAGSGATWEQSETTTLDFAARVALPGMPGLSGDIAGLPPEAKERLRDHIVFYKKWRTFIAGSIAHLLTPCRPQEDRGGWVAIQLQHPKKEQNLLFVYRLDDACEERMFHLRGLDPQRKYVLSDEDRSNEKPECFTGSQVMDEGLIVALPHRYSAAVLVLTDRVA
;
A
#
# COMPACT_ATOMS: atom_id res chain seq x y z
N MET A 1 -5.31 16.06 0.57
CA MET A 1 -6.35 15.01 0.68
C MET A 1 -6.21 14.11 -0.54
N LYS A 2 -6.23 12.79 -0.38
CA LYS A 2 -6.18 11.82 -1.49
C LYS A 2 -7.53 11.13 -1.61
N TRP A 3 -7.98 10.84 -2.83
CA TRP A 3 -9.30 10.25 -3.05
C TRP A 3 -9.17 8.81 -3.57
N ILE A 4 -9.92 7.91 -2.96
CA ILE A 4 -10.18 6.56 -3.47
C ILE A 4 -11.47 6.70 -4.28
N VAL A 5 -11.32 6.73 -5.60
CA VAL A 5 -12.45 6.92 -6.52
C VAL A 5 -12.64 5.62 -7.29
N LEU A 6 -13.75 4.93 -7.05
CA LEU A 6 -13.94 3.58 -7.59
C LEU A 6 -15.30 3.45 -8.27
N ARG A 7 -15.31 2.65 -9.33
CA ARG A 7 -16.51 2.12 -9.97
C ARG A 7 -16.28 0.66 -10.33
N SER A 8 -17.29 -0.17 -10.13
CA SER A 8 -17.29 -1.55 -10.62
C SER A 8 -17.67 -1.58 -12.09
N VAL A 9 -16.92 -2.33 -12.90
CA VAL A 9 -17.28 -2.65 -14.30
C VAL A 9 -17.66 -4.12 -14.48
N GLY A 10 -17.76 -4.87 -13.39
CA GLY A 10 -18.07 -6.30 -13.38
C GLY A 10 -16.92 -7.17 -13.92
N GLN A 11 -17.22 -8.44 -14.18
CA GLN A 11 -16.31 -9.39 -14.85
C GLN A 11 -16.42 -9.24 -16.38
N ARG A 12 -16.12 -8.04 -16.88
CA ARG A 12 -16.19 -7.74 -18.32
C ARG A 12 -14.84 -7.49 -18.96
N ILE A 13 -13.85 -7.14 -18.14
CA ILE A 13 -12.48 -6.89 -18.58
C ILE A 13 -11.65 -8.11 -18.19
N PRO A 14 -11.11 -8.88 -19.15
CA PRO A 14 -10.26 -10.01 -18.84
C PRO A 14 -8.95 -9.51 -18.23
N GLN A 15 -8.48 -10.20 -17.19
CA GLN A 15 -7.10 -10.06 -16.73
C GLN A 15 -6.23 -11.00 -17.55
N TYR A 16 -5.12 -10.48 -18.05
CA TYR A 16 -4.21 -11.27 -18.87
C TYR A 16 -3.75 -12.51 -18.09
N GLY A 17 -3.91 -13.70 -18.68
CA GLY A 17 -3.57 -14.97 -18.06
C GLY A 17 -4.66 -15.63 -17.21
N LEU A 18 -5.85 -15.03 -17.10
CA LEU A 18 -6.99 -15.60 -16.37
C LEU A 18 -8.24 -15.72 -17.27
N PRO A 19 -8.95 -16.86 -17.26
CA PRO A 19 -10.30 -16.97 -17.81
C PRO A 19 -11.26 -15.93 -17.21
N LEU A 20 -12.25 -15.47 -17.98
CA LEU A 20 -13.13 -14.37 -17.56
C LEU A 20 -14.02 -14.75 -16.35
N ASP A 21 -14.41 -16.01 -16.26
CA ASP A 21 -15.18 -16.61 -15.17
C ASP A 21 -14.36 -16.79 -13.88
N GLU A 22 -13.04 -16.89 -14.00
CA GLU A 22 -12.10 -16.95 -12.88
C GLU A 22 -11.54 -15.57 -12.49
N ALA A 23 -11.67 -14.57 -13.37
CA ALA A 23 -11.17 -13.23 -13.13
C ALA A 23 -11.99 -12.52 -12.03
N PRO A 24 -11.33 -11.84 -11.08
CA PRO A 24 -12.03 -11.04 -10.08
C PRO A 24 -12.79 -9.88 -10.75
N VAL A 25 -13.79 -9.35 -10.06
CA VAL A 25 -14.50 -8.16 -10.55
C VAL A 25 -13.52 -7.02 -10.78
N SER A 26 -13.55 -6.48 -12.01
CA SER A 26 -12.70 -5.36 -12.37
C SER A 26 -13.25 -4.06 -11.78
N LEU A 27 -12.36 -3.33 -11.10
CA LEU A 27 -12.61 -1.97 -10.64
C LEU A 27 -11.86 -1.00 -11.53
N VAL A 28 -12.43 0.19 -11.71
CA VAL A 28 -11.79 1.29 -12.43
C VAL A 28 -11.72 2.54 -11.55
N THR A 29 -10.64 3.30 -11.74
CA THR A 29 -10.45 4.64 -11.16
C THR A 29 -10.23 5.64 -12.30
N PRO A 30 -10.66 6.91 -12.13
CA PRO A 30 -10.20 7.99 -12.98
C PRO A 30 -8.67 8.04 -12.99
N ALA A 31 -8.10 8.35 -14.14
CA ALA A 31 -6.69 8.41 -14.42
C ALA A 31 -6.32 9.74 -15.08
N GLY A 32 -5.02 9.98 -15.19
CA GLY A 32 -4.48 11.19 -15.80
C GLY A 32 -4.64 12.46 -14.93
N SER A 33 -4.17 13.58 -15.46
CA SER A 33 -4.13 14.86 -14.76
C SER A 33 -5.51 15.51 -14.59
N GLY A 34 -6.48 15.13 -15.43
CA GLY A 34 -7.84 15.66 -15.38
C GLY A 34 -8.74 15.02 -14.33
N ALA A 35 -8.37 13.86 -13.77
CA ALA A 35 -9.21 13.06 -12.86
C ALA A 35 -10.66 12.86 -13.37
N THR A 36 -10.84 12.78 -14.68
CA THR A 36 -12.13 12.53 -15.34
C THR A 36 -12.30 11.05 -15.64
N TRP A 37 -13.53 10.60 -15.87
CA TRP A 37 -13.80 9.21 -16.22
C TRP A 37 -13.41 8.84 -17.66
N GLU A 38 -13.17 9.83 -18.53
CA GLU A 38 -12.75 9.61 -19.92
C GLU A 38 -11.40 8.90 -19.97
N GLN A 39 -10.49 9.30 -19.09
CA GLN A 39 -9.24 8.59 -18.83
C GLN A 39 -9.47 7.74 -17.59
N SER A 40 -9.66 6.43 -17.74
CA SER A 40 -9.79 5.51 -16.62
C SER A 40 -8.84 4.34 -16.76
N GLU A 41 -8.37 3.83 -15.62
CA GLU A 41 -7.49 2.67 -15.56
C GLU A 41 -8.11 1.59 -14.68
N THR A 42 -7.89 0.34 -15.05
CA THR A 42 -8.25 -0.81 -14.22
C THR A 42 -7.30 -0.88 -13.02
N THR A 43 -7.85 -1.24 -11.88
CA THR A 43 -7.08 -1.32 -10.63
C THR A 43 -7.66 -2.36 -9.70
N THR A 44 -6.89 -2.73 -8.68
CA THR A 44 -7.40 -3.50 -7.55
C THR A 44 -7.84 -2.56 -6.44
N LEU A 45 -8.78 -3.02 -5.63
CA LEU A 45 -9.22 -2.26 -4.47
C LEU A 45 -8.08 -1.98 -3.50
N ASP A 46 -7.27 -2.99 -3.20
CA ASP A 46 -6.17 -2.89 -2.24
C ASP A 46 -5.13 -1.87 -2.70
N PHE A 47 -4.77 -1.88 -3.98
CA PHE A 47 -3.84 -0.90 -4.52
C PHE A 47 -4.42 0.53 -4.46
N ALA A 48 -5.64 0.73 -4.94
CA ALA A 48 -6.30 2.03 -4.92
C ALA A 48 -6.46 2.61 -3.51
N ALA A 49 -6.85 1.76 -2.54
CA ALA A 49 -6.98 2.16 -1.15
C ALA A 49 -5.62 2.51 -0.53
N ARG A 50 -4.62 1.64 -0.66
CA ARG A 50 -3.28 1.80 -0.04
C ARG A 50 -2.50 2.99 -0.55
N VAL A 51 -2.71 3.42 -1.79
CA VAL A 51 -2.11 4.66 -2.35
C VAL A 51 -2.64 5.92 -1.65
N ALA A 52 -3.87 5.89 -1.14
CA ALA A 52 -4.51 7.00 -0.45
C ALA A 52 -4.22 7.04 1.07
N LEU A 53 -3.87 5.89 1.67
CA LEU A 53 -3.63 5.74 3.11
C LEU A 53 -2.52 6.63 3.70
N PRO A 54 -1.35 6.88 3.08
CA PRO A 54 -0.29 7.70 3.67
C PRO A 54 -0.60 9.21 3.71
N GLY A 55 -1.89 9.59 3.67
CA GLY A 55 -2.37 10.95 3.76
C GLY A 55 -3.74 11.00 4.43
N MET A 56 -4.64 11.83 3.90
CA MET A 56 -6.03 11.89 4.33
C MET A 56 -6.92 11.34 3.20
N PRO A 57 -7.38 10.08 3.28
CA PRO A 57 -8.23 9.45 2.28
C PRO A 57 -9.67 10.00 2.34
N GLY A 58 -10.25 10.25 1.18
CA GLY A 58 -11.68 10.41 0.95
C GLY A 58 -12.20 9.32 0.00
N LEU A 59 -13.49 9.06 0.01
CA LEU A 59 -14.14 8.07 -0.87
C LEU A 59 -15.05 8.79 -1.87
N SER A 60 -15.00 8.40 -3.14
CA SER A 60 -15.90 8.91 -4.18
C SER A 60 -16.14 7.87 -5.27
N GLY A 61 -16.97 8.20 -6.26
CA GLY A 61 -17.38 7.30 -7.33
C GLY A 61 -18.66 6.53 -7.00
N ASP A 62 -18.80 5.34 -7.57
CA ASP A 62 -19.97 4.48 -7.38
C ASP A 62 -19.72 3.43 -6.29
N ILE A 63 -19.73 3.91 -5.04
CA ILE A 63 -19.54 3.06 -3.85
C ILE A 63 -20.72 2.09 -3.69
N ALA A 64 -21.93 2.52 -4.05
CA ALA A 64 -23.14 1.71 -3.95
C ALA A 64 -23.09 0.49 -4.90
N GLY A 65 -22.53 0.67 -6.10
CA GLY A 65 -22.34 -0.38 -7.10
C GLY A 65 -21.12 -1.29 -6.88
N LEU A 66 -20.33 -1.11 -5.81
CA LEU A 66 -19.23 -2.03 -5.52
C LEU A 66 -19.75 -3.43 -5.13
N PRO A 67 -19.08 -4.51 -5.58
CA PRO A 67 -19.36 -5.87 -5.14
C PRO A 67 -19.25 -6.01 -3.62
N PRO A 68 -19.97 -6.97 -2.99
CA PRO A 68 -19.89 -7.21 -1.55
C PRO A 68 -18.45 -7.41 -1.05
N GLU A 69 -17.68 -8.24 -1.73
CA GLU A 69 -16.27 -8.54 -1.41
C GLU A 69 -15.40 -7.27 -1.41
N ALA A 70 -15.59 -6.40 -2.40
CA ALA A 70 -14.89 -5.13 -2.48
C ALA A 70 -15.33 -4.16 -1.37
N LYS A 71 -16.61 -4.18 -0.96
CA LYS A 71 -17.08 -3.36 0.17
C LYS A 71 -16.47 -3.84 1.49
N GLU A 72 -16.35 -5.15 1.69
CA GLU A 72 -15.73 -5.74 2.88
C GLU A 72 -14.24 -5.37 2.97
N ARG A 73 -13.48 -5.56 1.89
CA ARG A 73 -12.08 -5.15 1.85
C ARG A 73 -11.91 -3.64 2.00
N LEU A 74 -12.81 -2.83 1.45
CA LEU A 74 -12.77 -1.37 1.64
C LEU A 74 -13.01 -1.00 3.11
N ARG A 75 -13.94 -1.70 3.78
CA ARG A 75 -14.18 -1.54 5.22
C ARG A 75 -12.91 -1.86 6.01
N ASP A 76 -12.17 -2.91 5.67
CA ASP A 76 -10.93 -3.28 6.35
C ASP A 76 -9.88 -2.17 6.23
N HIS A 77 -9.68 -1.60 5.04
CA HIS A 77 -8.80 -0.44 4.83
C HIS A 77 -9.25 0.81 5.62
N ILE A 78 -10.55 1.05 5.74
CA ILE A 78 -11.10 2.15 6.55
C ILE A 78 -10.82 1.90 8.04
N VAL A 79 -10.95 0.66 8.51
CA VAL A 79 -10.65 0.28 9.90
C VAL A 79 -9.16 0.49 10.18
N PHE A 80 -8.29 0.03 9.27
CA PHE A 80 -6.85 0.29 9.35
C PHE A 80 -6.56 1.79 9.41
N TYR A 81 -7.10 2.58 8.48
CA TYR A 81 -6.88 4.02 8.47
C TYR A 81 -7.36 4.69 9.76
N LYS A 82 -8.55 4.34 10.27
CA LYS A 82 -9.07 4.90 11.53
C LYS A 82 -8.16 4.58 12.72
N LYS A 83 -7.56 3.40 12.76
CA LYS A 83 -6.57 3.01 13.78
C LYS A 83 -5.31 3.87 13.68
N TRP A 84 -4.82 4.14 12.47
CA TRP A 84 -3.51 4.77 12.24
C TRP A 84 -3.53 6.26 11.91
N ARG A 85 -4.69 6.89 11.65
CA ARG A 85 -4.77 8.26 11.12
C ARG A 85 -4.05 9.32 11.97
N THR A 86 -4.08 9.20 13.30
CA THR A 86 -3.37 10.13 14.19
C THR A 86 -1.86 9.94 14.08
N PHE A 87 -1.41 8.69 13.99
CA PHE A 87 -0.01 8.36 13.74
C PHE A 87 0.44 8.92 12.38
N ILE A 88 -0.32 8.65 11.32
CA ILE A 88 0.00 9.08 9.95
C ILE A 88 0.12 10.60 9.89
N ALA A 89 -0.85 11.34 10.44
CA ALA A 89 -0.86 12.80 10.43
C ALA A 89 0.30 13.43 11.21
N GLY A 90 0.81 12.77 12.26
CA GLY A 90 1.92 13.25 13.08
C GLY A 90 3.29 12.66 12.73
N SER A 91 3.37 11.83 11.70
CA SER A 91 4.59 11.09 11.37
C SER A 91 5.62 11.91 10.60
N ILE A 92 6.88 11.52 10.72
CA ILE A 92 7.97 11.95 9.85
C ILE A 92 7.99 10.98 8.66
N ALA A 93 7.89 11.51 7.45
CA ALA A 93 7.95 10.71 6.23
C ALA A 93 9.39 10.63 5.70
N HIS A 94 9.89 9.41 5.57
CA HIS A 94 11.14 9.09 4.89
C HIS A 94 10.82 8.51 3.51
N LEU A 95 11.23 9.22 2.46
CA LEU A 95 11.13 8.72 1.10
C LEU A 95 12.27 7.73 0.84
N LEU A 96 11.93 6.46 0.64
CA LEU A 96 12.90 5.39 0.40
C LEU A 96 13.21 5.22 -1.09
N THR A 97 12.39 5.83 -1.95
CA THR A 97 12.57 5.90 -3.40
C THR A 97 12.57 7.36 -3.86
N PRO A 98 13.24 7.71 -4.97
CA PRO A 98 13.22 9.08 -5.52
C PRO A 98 11.80 9.56 -5.85
N CYS A 99 11.54 10.86 -5.68
CA CYS A 99 10.33 11.48 -6.22
C CYS A 99 10.35 11.42 -7.75
N ARG A 100 9.20 11.08 -8.35
CA ARG A 100 9.03 11.00 -9.79
C ARG A 100 7.77 11.75 -10.23
N PRO A 101 7.66 12.13 -11.51
CA PRO A 101 6.41 12.66 -12.07
C PRO A 101 5.25 11.71 -11.81
N GLN A 102 4.04 12.24 -11.62
CA GLN A 102 2.85 11.45 -11.34
C GLN A 102 2.50 10.50 -12.50
N GLU A 103 2.88 10.89 -13.72
CA GLU A 103 2.68 10.13 -14.94
C GLU A 103 3.64 8.94 -15.08
N ASP A 104 4.75 8.93 -14.34
CA ASP A 104 5.68 7.79 -14.34
C ASP A 104 5.03 6.61 -13.60
N ARG A 105 4.66 5.60 -14.38
CA ARG A 105 4.07 4.36 -13.90
C ARG A 105 5.09 3.24 -13.71
N GLY A 106 6.38 3.52 -13.80
CA GLY A 106 7.45 2.52 -13.73
C GLY A 106 8.03 2.33 -12.33
N GLY A 107 8.51 1.13 -12.06
CA GLY A 107 9.38 0.85 -10.92
C GLY A 107 8.66 0.62 -9.59
N TRP A 108 9.35 0.98 -8.51
CA TRP A 108 8.88 0.80 -7.14
C TRP A 108 8.81 2.16 -6.43
N VAL A 109 7.83 2.29 -5.55
CA VAL A 109 7.70 3.44 -4.65
C VAL A 109 7.63 2.92 -3.21
N ALA A 110 8.41 3.52 -2.32
CA ALA A 110 8.34 3.19 -0.90
C ALA A 110 8.47 4.41 0.00
N ILE A 111 7.59 4.47 1.00
CA ILE A 111 7.50 5.54 1.98
C ILE A 111 7.45 4.92 3.37
N GLN A 112 8.40 5.29 4.22
CA GLN A 112 8.35 4.97 5.64
C GLN A 112 7.77 6.16 6.41
N LEU A 113 6.75 5.90 7.22
CA LEU A 113 6.23 6.85 8.19
C LEU A 113 6.72 6.45 9.58
N GLN A 114 7.38 7.36 10.27
CA GLN A 114 7.95 7.13 11.58
C GLN A 114 7.29 8.04 12.64
N HIS A 115 6.92 7.49 13.79
CA HIS A 115 6.48 8.32 14.91
C HIS A 115 7.64 9.18 15.43
N PRO A 116 7.44 10.47 15.76
CA PRO A 116 8.51 11.32 16.30
C PRO A 116 9.21 10.77 17.55
N LYS A 117 8.49 9.96 18.35
CA LYS A 117 9.03 9.28 19.55
C LYS A 117 9.63 7.88 19.28
N LYS A 118 9.77 7.48 18.01
CA LYS A 118 10.45 6.26 17.51
C LYS A 118 9.89 4.88 17.93
N GLU A 119 8.67 4.80 18.46
CA GLU A 119 8.09 3.53 18.97
C GLU A 119 7.48 2.63 17.87
N GLN A 120 7.03 3.23 16.77
CA GLN A 120 6.32 2.54 15.68
C GLN A 120 6.68 3.14 14.32
N ASN A 121 6.69 2.29 13.30
CA ASN A 121 6.89 2.68 11.91
C ASN A 121 5.87 1.97 11.02
N LEU A 122 5.39 2.69 10.00
CA LEU A 122 4.61 2.12 8.89
C LEU A 122 5.46 2.21 7.63
N LEU A 123 5.53 1.12 6.88
CA LEU A 123 6.17 1.09 5.57
C LEU A 123 5.11 0.81 4.51
N PHE A 124 4.93 1.78 3.62
CA PHE A 124 4.10 1.64 2.43
C PHE A 124 4.98 1.32 1.24
N VAL A 125 4.73 0.20 0.57
CA VAL A 125 5.48 -0.23 -0.61
C VAL A 125 4.52 -0.47 -1.76
N TYR A 126 4.88 0.02 -2.94
CA TYR A 126 4.10 -0.10 -4.16
C TYR A 126 5.01 -0.62 -5.28
N ARG A 127 4.59 -1.71 -5.92
CA ARG A 127 5.17 -2.16 -7.19
C ARG A 127 4.28 -1.62 -8.31
N LEU A 128 4.85 -0.78 -9.18
CA LEU A 128 4.16 -0.27 -10.36
C LEU A 128 4.49 -1.19 -11.56
N ASP A 129 4.79 -0.61 -12.73
CA ASP A 129 5.28 -1.36 -13.88
C ASP A 129 6.78 -1.66 -13.70
N ASP A 130 7.08 -2.75 -12.99
CA ASP A 130 8.43 -3.29 -12.83
C ASP A 130 8.42 -4.80 -13.07
N ALA A 131 9.47 -5.32 -13.71
CA ALA A 131 9.61 -6.75 -13.98
C ALA A 131 10.01 -7.54 -12.74
N CYS A 132 10.78 -6.95 -11.82
CA CYS A 132 11.22 -7.58 -10.59
C CYS A 132 10.09 -7.59 -9.56
N GLU A 133 9.80 -8.78 -9.04
CA GLU A 133 8.76 -9.01 -8.03
C GLU A 133 9.23 -8.70 -6.61
N GLU A 134 10.54 -8.55 -6.43
CA GLU A 134 11.17 -8.28 -5.15
C GLU A 134 12.00 -6.99 -5.20
N ARG A 135 12.01 -6.27 -4.08
CA ARG A 135 12.85 -5.08 -3.90
C ARG A 135 13.33 -4.98 -2.46
N MET A 136 14.60 -4.62 -2.30
CA MET A 136 15.19 -4.31 -1.00
C MET A 136 15.02 -2.83 -0.67
N PHE A 137 14.61 -2.53 0.56
CA PHE A 137 14.46 -1.18 1.09
C PHE A 137 15.23 -1.01 2.40
N HIS A 138 16.10 -0.01 2.43
CA HIS A 138 16.83 0.38 3.63
C HIS A 138 15.97 1.39 4.42
N LEU A 139 15.47 0.96 5.59
CA LEU A 139 14.70 1.81 6.49
C LEU A 139 15.60 2.90 7.09
N ARG A 140 14.99 3.95 7.65
CA ARG A 140 15.71 5.12 8.19
C ARG A 140 15.26 5.46 9.59
N GLY A 141 16.17 6.03 10.37
CA GLY A 141 15.86 6.65 11.66
C GLY A 141 15.48 5.71 12.80
N LEU A 142 15.61 4.39 12.61
CA LEU A 142 15.39 3.37 13.65
C LEU A 142 16.51 3.42 14.69
N ASP A 143 16.24 2.88 15.88
CA ASP A 143 17.27 2.67 16.90
C ASP A 143 18.06 1.40 16.55
N PRO A 144 19.37 1.49 16.27
CA PRO A 144 20.17 0.34 15.82
C PRO A 144 20.13 -0.86 16.78
N GLN A 145 20.02 -0.61 18.08
CA GLN A 145 20.13 -1.66 19.11
C GLN A 145 18.78 -2.29 19.46
N ARG A 146 17.67 -1.67 19.07
CA ARG A 146 16.33 -2.20 19.35
C ARG A 146 15.95 -3.31 18.40
N LYS A 147 15.06 -4.18 18.87
CA LYS A 147 14.46 -5.24 18.07
C LYS A 147 13.06 -4.81 17.66
N TYR A 148 12.75 -4.95 16.39
CA TYR A 148 11.46 -4.64 15.80
C TYR A 148 10.79 -5.93 15.37
N VAL A 149 9.50 -6.04 15.66
CA VAL A 149 8.62 -7.05 15.10
C VAL A 149 8.00 -6.48 13.84
N LEU A 150 8.19 -7.17 12.72
CA LEU A 150 7.54 -6.90 11.46
C LEU A 150 6.21 -7.67 11.41
N SER A 151 5.13 -6.96 11.09
CA SER A 151 3.85 -7.57 10.77
C SER A 151 3.30 -6.99 9.48
N ASP A 152 2.87 -7.85 8.57
CA ASP A 152 2.10 -7.47 7.40
C ASP A 152 0.61 -7.44 7.75
N GLU A 153 -0.08 -6.39 7.31
CA GLU A 153 -1.51 -6.22 7.52
C GLU A 153 -2.32 -7.36 6.86
N ASP A 154 -1.87 -7.88 5.71
CA ASP A 154 -2.56 -8.98 5.03
C ASP A 154 -2.20 -10.37 5.57
N ARG A 155 -1.05 -10.50 6.25
CA ARG A 155 -0.51 -11.80 6.68
C ARG A 155 -0.46 -11.93 8.19
N SER A 156 -1.55 -11.58 8.85
CA SER A 156 -1.66 -11.60 10.32
C SER A 156 -1.46 -12.99 10.95
N ASN A 157 -1.57 -14.07 10.18
CA ASN A 157 -1.40 -15.45 10.62
C ASN A 157 0.04 -15.99 10.46
N GLU A 158 0.93 -15.24 9.81
CA GLU A 158 2.34 -15.63 9.68
C GLU A 158 3.10 -15.34 10.98
N LYS A 159 4.17 -16.10 11.24
CA LYS A 159 4.98 -15.88 12.43
C LYS A 159 5.65 -14.50 12.32
N PRO A 160 5.55 -13.64 13.35
CA PRO A 160 6.17 -12.33 13.33
C PRO A 160 7.70 -12.46 13.16
N GLU A 161 8.22 -11.81 12.14
CA GLU A 161 9.66 -11.72 11.90
C GLU A 161 10.27 -10.66 12.81
N CYS A 162 11.47 -10.93 13.33
CA CYS A 162 12.16 -10.04 14.26
C CYS A 162 13.47 -9.58 13.65
N PHE A 163 13.67 -8.27 13.59
CA PHE A 163 14.90 -7.65 13.09
C PHE A 163 15.47 -6.66 14.08
N THR A 164 16.78 -6.50 14.13
CA THR A 164 17.38 -5.34 14.81
C THR A 164 17.27 -4.11 13.94
N GLY A 165 17.27 -2.92 14.55
CA GLY A 165 17.27 -1.66 13.80
C GLY A 165 18.45 -1.55 12.85
N SER A 166 19.64 -2.02 13.22
CA SER A 166 20.81 -2.03 12.32
C SER A 166 20.57 -2.94 11.11
N GLN A 167 20.03 -4.14 11.29
CA GLN A 167 19.76 -5.06 10.18
C GLN A 167 18.86 -4.43 9.13
N VAL A 168 17.70 -3.87 9.52
CA VAL A 168 16.77 -3.29 8.54
C VAL A 168 17.24 -1.97 7.92
N MET A 169 18.18 -1.27 8.55
CA MET A 169 18.79 -0.06 7.98
C MET A 169 19.97 -0.40 7.06
N ASP A 170 20.85 -1.31 7.47
CA ASP A 170 22.12 -1.59 6.79
C ASP A 170 21.98 -2.70 5.75
N GLU A 171 21.34 -3.82 6.12
CA GLU A 171 21.11 -4.96 5.22
C GLU A 171 19.82 -4.77 4.40
N GLY A 172 18.86 -4.01 4.94
CA GLY A 172 17.59 -3.70 4.28
C GLY A 172 16.51 -4.77 4.48
N LEU A 173 15.28 -4.42 4.13
CA LEU A 173 14.11 -5.30 4.15
C LEU A 173 13.71 -5.67 2.73
N ILE A 174 13.68 -6.98 2.42
CA ILE A 174 13.18 -7.48 1.13
C ILE A 174 11.65 -7.51 1.19
N VAL A 175 11.00 -6.92 0.20
CA VAL A 175 9.54 -6.94 0.04
C VAL A 175 9.21 -7.59 -1.30
N ALA A 176 8.38 -8.62 -1.26
CA ALA A 176 7.90 -9.36 -2.42
C ALA A 176 6.45 -8.96 -2.76
N LEU A 177 6.23 -8.51 -3.99
CA LEU A 177 4.93 -8.19 -4.56
C LEU A 177 4.79 -8.90 -5.91
N PRO A 178 4.15 -10.07 -5.99
CA PRO A 178 4.14 -10.91 -7.19
C PRO A 178 3.39 -10.28 -8.38
N HIS A 179 2.46 -9.36 -8.10
CA HIS A 179 1.67 -8.70 -9.14
C HIS A 179 2.15 -7.26 -9.36
N ARG A 180 2.09 -6.79 -10.61
CA ARG A 180 2.27 -5.36 -10.92
C ARG A 180 1.05 -4.58 -10.41
N TYR A 181 1.27 -3.31 -10.08
CA TYR A 181 0.24 -2.43 -9.50
C TYR A 181 -0.38 -3.02 -8.23
N SER A 182 0.48 -3.53 -7.34
CA SER A 182 0.11 -4.02 -6.02
C SER A 182 0.87 -3.26 -4.93
N ALA A 183 0.39 -3.39 -3.70
CA ALA A 183 0.94 -2.66 -2.57
C ALA A 183 0.96 -3.52 -1.31
N ALA A 184 1.91 -3.26 -0.42
CA ALA A 184 1.96 -3.81 0.94
C ALA A 184 2.03 -2.66 1.96
N VAL A 185 1.45 -2.90 3.14
CA VAL A 185 1.55 -2.01 4.30
C VAL A 185 2.11 -2.81 5.46
N LEU A 186 3.37 -2.57 5.78
CA LEU A 186 4.07 -3.28 6.85
C LEU A 186 4.14 -2.40 8.09
N VAL A 187 3.92 -3.00 9.26
CA VAL A 187 4.04 -2.34 10.56
C VAL A 187 5.28 -2.88 11.25
N LEU A 188 6.17 -1.97 11.67
CA LEU A 188 7.31 -2.31 12.53
C LEU A 188 7.07 -1.73 13.91
N THR A 189 6.93 -2.62 14.90
CA THR A 189 6.72 -2.24 16.30
C THR A 189 7.93 -2.67 17.13
N ASP A 190 8.39 -1.78 18.00
CA ASP A 190 9.46 -2.10 18.95
C ASP A 190 9.05 -3.27 19.86
N ARG A 191 9.91 -4.28 19.95
CA ARG A 191 9.74 -5.40 20.86
C ARG A 191 10.26 -4.94 22.21
N VAL A 192 9.36 -4.38 23.01
CA VAL A 192 9.65 -4.06 24.42
C VAL A 192 10.19 -5.33 25.10
N ALA A 193 11.43 -5.23 25.58
CA ALA A 193 12.12 -6.30 26.30
C ALA A 193 11.46 -6.58 27.66
#